data_AF-A0A7K1EQ42-F1
#
_entry.id   AF-A0A7K1EQ42-F1
#
_cell.length_a   1.000
_cell.length_b   1.000
_cell.length_c   1.000
_cell.angle_alpha   90.00
_cell.angle_beta   90.00
_cell.angle_gamma   90.00
#
_symmetry.space_group_name_H-M   'P 1'
#
loop_
_entity.id
_entity.type
_entity.pdbx_description
1 polymer ?
#
loop_
_entity_poly.entity_id
_entity_poly.type
_entity_poly.pdbx_seq_one_letter_code
_entity_poly.pdbx_strand_id
1 'polypeptide(L)'
;MNRRERMAAILERDGPYCVWCSAPLDATLNTPTTEHLVPRIKGGPSWIENELAACKRCNNSRGHQSPAGWLQDCIGMGRTPRTDTVIASLERLQAAIIERGGQRRARPYIQSQLRRLRKM
;
A
#
# COMPACT_ATOMS: atom_id res chain seq x y z
N MET A 1 2.89 -17.80 7.31
CA MET A 1 3.95 -16.78 7.42
C MET A 1 3.72 -15.95 8.66
N ASN A 2 4.72 -15.84 9.53
CA ASN A 2 4.71 -14.88 10.64
C ASN A 2 4.91 -13.44 10.13
N ARG A 3 4.74 -12.44 11.01
CA ARG A 3 4.84 -11.02 10.65
C ARG A 3 6.20 -10.64 10.04
N ARG A 4 7.30 -11.25 10.51
CA ARG A 4 8.65 -10.96 10.04
C ARG A 4 8.89 -11.50 8.63
N GLU A 5 8.49 -12.75 8.39
CA GLU A 5 8.53 -13.38 7.05
C GLU A 5 7.67 -12.60 6.05
N ARG A 6 6.49 -12.13 6.47
CA ARG A 6 5.63 -11.27 5.62
C ARG A 6 6.32 -9.97 5.24
N MET A 7 6.93 -9.28 6.21
CA MET A 7 7.63 -8.04 5.92
C MET A 7 8.84 -8.27 5.00
N ALA A 8 9.61 -9.35 5.22
CA ALA A 8 10.73 -9.70 4.35
C ALA A 8 10.26 -9.91 2.89
N ALA A 9 9.19 -10.67 2.67
CA ALA A 9 8.61 -10.88 1.34
C ALA A 9 8.11 -9.58 0.69
N ILE A 10 7.53 -8.66 1.47
CA ILE A 10 7.10 -7.34 0.98
C ILE A 10 8.31 -6.50 0.53
N LEU A 11 9.37 -6.46 1.34
CA LEU A 11 10.58 -5.69 1.02
C LEU A 11 11.33 -6.27 -0.19
N GLU A 12 11.35 -7.59 -0.34
CA GLU A 12 11.90 -8.25 -1.52
C GLU A 12 11.08 -7.95 -2.79
N ARG A 13 9.75 -8.01 -2.69
CA ARG A 13 8.84 -7.76 -3.81
C ARG A 13 8.82 -6.30 -4.28
N ASP A 14 8.76 -5.36 -3.35
CA ASP A 14 8.46 -3.95 -3.64
C ASP A 14 9.66 -3.01 -3.42
N GLY A 15 10.75 -3.53 -2.84
CA GLY A 15 11.97 -2.81 -2.50
C GLY A 15 12.00 -2.29 -1.04
N PRO A 16 13.21 -2.01 -0.51
CA PRO A 16 13.41 -1.65 0.90
C PRO A 16 13.17 -0.16 1.18
N TYR A 17 12.06 0.40 0.71
CA TYR A 17 11.75 1.83 0.83
C TYR A 17 10.31 2.06 1.26
N CYS A 18 10.08 3.14 2.00
CA CYS A 18 8.75 3.57 2.37
C CYS A 18 7.93 3.88 1.12
N VAL A 19 6.79 3.23 0.94
CA VAL A 19 5.93 3.48 -0.24
C VAL A 19 5.50 4.95 -0.35
N TRP A 20 5.35 5.67 0.77
CA TRP A 20 4.80 7.03 0.77
C TRP A 20 5.84 8.15 0.66
N CYS A 21 7.04 7.95 1.20
CA CYS A 21 8.07 9.00 1.21
C CYS A 21 9.39 8.59 0.56
N SER A 22 9.48 7.36 0.03
CA SER A 22 10.67 6.78 -0.60
C SER A 22 11.94 6.76 0.24
N ALA A 23 11.85 7.07 1.54
CA ALA A 23 12.98 6.94 2.45
C ALA A 23 13.35 5.45 2.60
N PRO A 24 14.65 5.10 2.63
CA PRO A 24 15.10 3.74 2.91
C PRO A 24 14.51 3.22 4.22
N LEU A 25 14.17 1.94 4.25
CA LEU A 25 13.71 1.23 5.43
C LEU A 25 14.79 0.27 5.89
N ASP A 26 15.06 0.28 7.19
CA ASP A 26 16.04 -0.58 7.84
C ASP A 26 15.54 -0.96 9.25
N ALA A 27 16.21 -1.88 9.91
CA ALA A 27 15.78 -2.34 11.23
C ALA A 27 16.05 -1.34 12.37
N THR A 28 16.82 -0.27 12.14
CA THR A 28 17.39 0.57 13.20
C THR A 28 16.78 1.96 13.25
N LEU A 29 16.91 2.74 12.17
CA LEU A 29 16.53 4.14 12.08
C LEU A 29 15.15 4.34 11.49
N ASN A 30 14.75 3.49 10.53
CA ASN A 30 13.48 3.63 9.83
C ASN A 30 12.75 2.30 9.68
N THR A 31 12.36 1.73 10.82
CA THR A 31 11.74 0.39 10.89
C THR A 31 10.51 0.28 9.99
N PRO A 32 10.45 -0.73 9.10
CA PRO A 32 9.31 -0.95 8.24
C PRO A 32 8.08 -1.39 9.05
N THR A 33 6.93 -0.82 8.70
CA THR A 33 5.61 -1.19 9.22
C THR A 33 4.73 -1.69 8.08
N THR A 34 3.78 -2.57 8.41
CA THR A 34 2.83 -3.13 7.44
C THR A 34 1.72 -2.11 7.15
N GLU A 35 1.75 -1.54 5.96
CA GLU A 35 0.71 -0.66 5.42
C GLU A 35 -0.34 -1.48 4.68
N HIS A 36 -1.63 -1.22 4.94
CA HIS A 36 -2.74 -1.86 4.21
C HIS A 36 -3.32 -0.88 3.19
N LEU A 37 -3.02 -1.03 1.90
CA LEU A 37 -3.43 -0.06 0.87
C LEU A 37 -4.93 0.26 0.91
N VAL A 38 -5.76 -0.78 0.81
CA VAL A 38 -7.20 -0.70 1.06
C VAL A 38 -7.43 -0.88 2.56
N PRO A 39 -7.93 0.15 3.28
CA PRO A 39 -8.21 0.03 4.70
C PRO A 39 -9.25 -1.05 4.99
N ARG A 40 -9.11 -1.75 6.12
CA ARG A 40 -10.07 -2.79 6.56
C ARG A 40 -11.51 -2.27 6.65
N ILE A 41 -11.70 -1.03 7.11
CA ILE A 41 -13.02 -0.37 7.15
C ILE A 41 -13.64 -0.16 5.76
N LYS A 42 -12.84 -0.18 4.70
CA LYS A 42 -13.29 -0.14 3.29
C LYS A 42 -13.39 -1.54 2.66
N GLY A 43 -13.30 -2.59 3.47
CA GLY A 43 -13.36 -3.99 3.04
C GLY A 43 -12.02 -4.56 2.54
N GLY A 44 -10.90 -3.89 2.80
CA GLY A 44 -9.58 -4.39 2.41
C GLY A 44 -9.19 -5.65 3.19
N PRO A 45 -8.77 -6.74 2.51
CA PRO A 45 -8.35 -7.95 3.18
C PRO A 45 -6.93 -7.81 3.76
N SER A 46 -6.60 -8.59 4.80
CA SER A 46 -5.22 -8.77 5.27
C SER A 46 -4.49 -9.83 4.42
N TRP A 47 -4.41 -9.53 3.13
CA TRP A 47 -3.71 -10.33 2.13
C TRP A 47 -2.40 -9.63 1.77
N ILE A 48 -1.38 -10.40 1.39
CA ILE A 48 -0.06 -9.81 1.11
C ILE A 48 -0.10 -8.89 -0.11
N GLU A 49 -1.05 -9.08 -1.02
CA GLU A 49 -1.31 -8.20 -2.16
C GLU A 49 -1.89 -6.85 -1.75
N ASN A 50 -2.49 -6.75 -0.55
CA ASN A 50 -2.98 -5.48 0.01
C ASN A 50 -1.96 -4.84 0.98
N GLU A 51 -0.82 -5.49 1.22
CA GLU A 51 0.18 -5.07 2.21
C GLU A 51 1.44 -4.52 1.54
N LEU A 52 1.96 -3.41 2.06
CA LEU A 52 3.18 -2.74 1.63
C LEU A 52 4.05 -2.35 2.83
N ALA A 53 5.29 -1.94 2.56
CA ALA A 53 6.17 -1.39 3.57
C ALA A 53 6.05 0.15 3.63
N ALA A 54 5.81 0.67 4.84
CA ALA A 54 5.82 2.10 5.12
C ALA A 54 6.59 2.39 6.41
N CYS A 55 7.21 3.56 6.52
CA CYS A 55 7.74 4.01 7.80
C CYS A 55 6.62 4.32 8.78
N LYS A 56 6.92 4.22 10.09
CA LYS A 56 5.96 4.49 11.16
C LYS A 56 5.28 5.86 11.03
N ARG A 57 6.05 6.90 10.67
CA ARG A 57 5.53 8.27 10.48
C ARG A 57 4.44 8.31 9.40
N CYS A 58 4.76 7.84 8.18
CA CYS A 58 3.81 7.89 7.07
C CYS A 58 2.60 6.98 7.30
N ASN A 59 2.81 5.78 7.84
CA ASN A 59 1.73 4.84 8.15
C ASN A 59 0.75 5.44 9.17
N ASN A 60 1.26 6.11 10.22
CA ASN A 60 0.42 6.76 11.21
C ASN A 60 -0.33 7.97 10.65
N SER A 61 0.34 8.80 9.83
CA SER A 61 -0.28 10.02 9.27
C SER A 61 -1.39 9.72 8.25
N ARG A 62 -1.29 8.62 7.50
CA ARG A 62 -2.31 8.27 6.48
C ARG A 62 -3.66 7.92 7.09
N GLY A 63 -3.68 7.23 8.23
CA GLY A 63 -4.89 6.75 8.88
C GLY A 63 -5.76 5.88 7.96
N HIS A 64 -6.98 6.33 7.66
CA HIS A 64 -7.93 5.62 6.78
C HIS A 64 -8.12 6.28 5.41
N GLN A 65 -7.26 7.25 5.08
CA GLN A 65 -7.34 7.96 3.83
C GLN A 65 -7.06 7.02 2.65
N SER A 66 -7.69 7.33 1.51
CA SER A 66 -7.51 6.55 0.30
C SER A 66 -6.08 6.65 -0.23
N PRO A 67 -5.52 5.58 -0.84
CA PRO A 67 -4.21 5.62 -1.49
C PRO A 67 -4.02 6.81 -2.42
N ALA A 68 -4.97 7.07 -3.33
CA ALA A 68 -4.84 8.17 -4.28
C ALA A 68 -4.79 9.55 -3.60
N GLY A 69 -5.66 9.78 -2.60
CA GLY A 69 -5.65 11.03 -1.83
C GLY A 69 -4.36 11.23 -1.04
N TRP A 70 -3.90 10.19 -0.33
CA TRP A 70 -2.67 10.31 0.45
C TRP A 70 -1.41 10.46 -0.43
N LEU A 71 -1.43 9.87 -1.63
CA LEU A 71 -0.36 10.05 -2.60
C LEU A 71 -0.29 11.50 -3.07
N GLN A 72 -1.44 12.13 -3.37
CA GLN A 72 -1.52 13.56 -3.69
C GLN A 72 -0.99 14.42 -2.54
N ASP A 73 -1.38 14.11 -1.30
CA ASP A 73 -0.86 14.84 -0.12
C ASP A 73 0.65 14.68 0.02
N CYS A 74 1.18 13.47 -0.22
CA CYS A 74 2.63 13.24 -0.19
C CYS A 74 3.36 14.08 -1.25
N ILE A 75 2.84 14.15 -2.47
CA ILE A 75 3.38 15.02 -3.53
C ILE A 75 3.30 16.49 -3.11
N GLY A 76 2.17 16.92 -2.56
CA GLY A 76 1.99 18.29 -2.04
C GLY A 76 2.94 18.65 -0.90
N MET A 77 3.36 17.66 -0.10
CA MET A 77 4.40 17.79 0.92
C MET A 77 5.83 17.77 0.34
N GLY A 78 6.01 17.77 -0.99
CA GLY A 78 7.31 17.70 -1.66
C GLY A 78 7.98 16.31 -1.60
N ARG A 79 7.22 15.25 -1.32
CA ARG A 79 7.73 13.87 -1.31
C ARG A 79 7.56 13.23 -2.69
N THR A 80 8.34 12.19 -2.93
CA THR A 80 8.26 11.35 -4.13
C THR A 80 7.68 9.97 -3.77
N PRO A 81 6.36 9.83 -3.57
CA PRO A 81 5.77 8.52 -3.27
C PRO A 81 6.00 7.52 -4.41
N ARG A 82 6.06 6.23 -4.07
CA ARG A 82 6.27 5.13 -5.02
C ARG A 82 4.96 4.76 -5.73
N THR A 83 4.48 5.64 -6.61
CA THR A 83 3.20 5.50 -7.32
C THR A 83 3.06 4.18 -8.06
N ASP A 84 4.08 3.77 -8.80
CA ASP A 84 4.05 2.52 -9.57
C ASP A 84 3.90 1.31 -8.66
N THR A 85 4.54 1.32 -7.48
CA THR A 85 4.39 0.28 -6.47
C THR A 85 2.96 0.22 -5.93
N VAL A 86 2.31 1.37 -5.70
CA VAL A 86 0.92 1.43 -5.26
C VAL A 86 -0.03 0.87 -6.34
N ILE A 87 0.17 1.26 -7.59
CA ILE A 87 -0.63 0.78 -8.73
C ILE A 87 -0.47 -0.74 -8.90
N ALA A 88 0.76 -1.23 -8.97
CA ALA A 88 1.05 -2.66 -9.11
C ALA A 88 0.44 -3.49 -7.97
N SER A 89 0.47 -2.97 -6.74
CA SER A 89 -0.13 -3.64 -5.59
C SER A 89 -1.66 -3.70 -5.67
N LEU A 90 -2.33 -2.61 -6.09
CA LEU A 90 -3.78 -2.62 -6.35
C LEU A 90 -4.18 -3.57 -7.49
N GLU A 91 -3.37 -3.68 -8.54
CA GLU A 91 -3.58 -4.61 -9.65
C GLU A 91 -3.44 -6.07 -9.19
N ARG A 92 -2.38 -6.39 -8.44
CA ARG A 92 -2.21 -7.72 -7.82
C ARG A 92 -3.38 -8.06 -6.90
N LEU A 93 -3.84 -7.10 -6.09
CA LEU A 93 -4.98 -7.30 -5.21
C LEU A 93 -6.28 -7.54 -6.02
N GLN A 94 -6.48 -6.79 -7.10
CA GLN A 94 -7.62 -7.01 -7.99
C GLN A 94 -7.59 -8.41 -8.62
N ALA A 95 -6.44 -8.84 -9.13
CA ALA A 95 -6.26 -10.18 -9.70
C ALA A 95 -6.53 -11.28 -8.65
N ALA A 96 -5.96 -11.15 -7.45
CA ALA A 96 -6.18 -12.10 -6.36
C ALA A 96 -7.66 -12.19 -5.95
N ILE A 97 -8.40 -11.08 -5.97
CA ILE A 97 -9.84 -11.07 -5.69
C ILE A 97 -10.66 -11.73 -6.81
N ILE A 98 -10.20 -11.66 -8.06
CA ILE A 98 -10.83 -12.35 -9.19
C ILE A 98 -10.62 -13.86 -9.05
N GLU A 99 -9.38 -14.28 -8.79
CA GLU A 99 -8.97 -15.68 -8.67
C GLU A 99 -9.57 -16.36 -7.44
N ARG A 100 -9.36 -15.79 -6.24
CA ARG A 100 -9.78 -16.40 -4.97
C ARG A 100 -11.28 -16.20 -4.68
N GLY A 101 -11.93 -15.28 -5.39
CA GLY A 101 -13.27 -14.83 -5.07
C GLY A 101 -13.37 -14.07 -3.74
N GLY A 102 -14.59 -13.76 -3.32
CA GLY A 102 -14.84 -12.99 -2.10
C GLY A 102 -14.56 -11.48 -2.25
N GLN A 103 -14.50 -10.76 -1.11
CA GLN A 103 -14.19 -9.33 -1.01
C GLN A 103 -14.96 -8.40 -1.98
N ARG A 104 -16.23 -8.73 -2.28
CA ARG A 104 -17.07 -7.99 -3.25
C ARG A 104 -17.14 -6.49 -2.97
N ARG A 105 -17.08 -6.10 -1.69
CA ARG A 105 -17.11 -4.70 -1.24
C ARG A 105 -15.83 -3.91 -1.59
N ALA A 106 -14.68 -4.58 -1.71
CA ALA A 106 -13.42 -3.93 -2.05
C ALA A 106 -13.26 -3.66 -3.54
N ARG A 107 -13.91 -4.45 -4.42
CA ARG A 107 -13.73 -4.35 -5.88
C ARG A 107 -14.02 -2.95 -6.44
N PRO A 108 -15.18 -2.31 -6.17
CA PRO A 108 -15.47 -0.97 -6.70
C PRO A 108 -14.49 0.08 -6.16
N TYR A 109 -14.06 -0.08 -4.91
CA TYR A 109 -13.08 0.81 -4.29
C TYR A 109 -11.73 0.73 -5.01
N ILE A 110 -11.20 -0.48 -5.23
CA ILE A 110 -9.93 -0.71 -5.93
C ILE A 110 -9.97 -0.13 -7.35
N GLN A 111 -11.04 -0.40 -8.11
CA GLN A 111 -11.21 0.13 -9.47
C GLN A 111 -11.23 1.66 -9.48
N SER A 112 -11.91 2.28 -8.51
CA SER A 112 -11.94 3.74 -8.37
C SER A 112 -10.55 4.31 -8.06
N GLN A 113 -9.78 3.68 -7.17
CA GLN A 113 -8.42 4.11 -6.86
C GLN A 113 -7.49 3.97 -8.07
N LEU A 114 -7.51 2.83 -8.78
CA LEU A 114 -6.69 2.62 -9.99
C LEU A 114 -6.98 3.68 -11.06
N ARG A 115 -8.26 3.97 -11.32
CA ARG A 115 -8.66 5.00 -12.28
C ARG A 115 -8.16 6.40 -11.90
N ARG A 116 -8.15 6.73 -10.60
CA ARG A 116 -7.63 8.02 -10.12
C ARG A 116 -6.10 8.09 -10.27
N LEU A 117 -5.40 7.04 -9.87
CA LEU A 117 -3.93 6.99 -9.90
C LEU A 117 -3.36 7.04 -11.32
N ARG A 118 -4.01 6.38 -12.29
CA ARG A 118 -3.58 6.41 -13.71
C ARG A 118 -3.78 7.75 -14.41
N LYS A 119 -4.44 8.72 -13.75
CA LYS A 119 -4.67 10.08 -14.26
C LYS A 119 -3.83 11.13 -13.54
N MET A 120 -3.05 10.72 -12.54
CA MET A 120 -2.10 11.59 -11.85
C MET A 120 -0.82 11.70 -12.66
#